data_AF-A0A6J1FV54-F1
#
_entry.id   AF-A0A6J1FV54-F1
#
_cell.length_a   1.000
_cell.length_b   1.000
_cell.length_c   1.000
_cell.angle_alpha   90.00
_cell.angle_beta   90.00
_cell.angle_gamma   90.00
#
_symmetry.space_group_name_H-M   'P 1'
#
loop_
_entity.id
_entity.type
_entity.pdbx_description
1 polymer ?
#
loop_
_entity_poly.entity_id
_entity_poly.type
_entity_poly.pdbx_seq_one_letter_code
_entity_poly.pdbx_strand_id
1 'polypeptide(L)'
;MHQAIPYRSWQSIDTKQGTLSMRSTWGGGSASATAEGGGSRSDVIASVAENAAIVFARRGCCMSHVVKRLLLGLGANPAVYEVEEEQESGVLKELEAFAKSPNAEIQLPAVFIGGTLFGGLDRVMATHISGELVPILKQAGALWL
;
A
#
# COMPACT_ATOMS: atom_id res chain seq x y z
N MET A 1 13.22 -26.83 34.64
CA MET A 1 12.59 -25.53 34.34
C MET A 1 13.56 -24.76 33.46
N HIS A 2 13.29 -24.62 32.16
CA HIS A 2 14.18 -23.88 31.25
C HIS A 2 13.87 -22.39 31.39
N GLN A 3 14.86 -21.59 31.81
CA GLN A 3 14.73 -20.14 31.84
C GLN A 3 14.85 -19.58 30.42
N ALA A 4 13.94 -18.67 30.07
CA ALA A 4 13.92 -17.99 28.78
C ALA A 4 15.12 -17.05 28.62
N ILE A 5 15.62 -16.93 27.40
CA ILE A 5 16.70 -16.01 27.03
C ILE A 5 16.17 -14.56 27.15
N PRO A 6 16.88 -13.64 27.84
CA PRO A 6 16.42 -12.27 28.03
C PRO A 6 16.45 -11.50 26.71
N TYR A 7 15.42 -10.67 26.48
CA TYR A 7 15.36 -9.80 25.31
C TYR A 7 16.52 -8.79 25.36
N ARG A 8 17.31 -8.71 24.28
CA ARG A 8 18.30 -7.63 24.12
C ARG A 8 17.55 -6.35 23.76
N SER A 9 17.58 -5.38 24.67
CA SER A 9 17.30 -3.98 24.35
C SER A 9 18.49 -3.41 23.56
N TRP A 10 18.23 -2.94 22.35
CA TRP A 10 19.21 -2.15 21.61
C TRP A 10 19.36 -0.79 22.30
N GLN A 11 20.55 -0.49 22.83
CA GLN A 11 20.89 0.82 23.36
C GLN A 11 20.99 1.82 22.20
N SER A 12 20.22 2.90 22.27
CA SER A 12 20.38 4.05 21.38
C SER A 12 21.68 4.78 21.74
N ILE A 13 22.48 5.09 20.72
CA ILE A 13 23.65 5.96 20.86
C ILE A 13 23.14 7.38 21.08
N ASP A 14 23.42 7.92 22.26
CA ASP A 14 23.14 9.28 22.68
C ASP A 14 24.22 10.22 22.08
N THR A 15 23.81 11.24 21.34
CA THR A 15 24.67 12.40 21.01
C THR A 15 23.84 13.66 21.25
N LYS A 16 24.34 14.50 22.15
CA LYS A 16 23.61 15.57 22.80
C LYS A 16 23.23 16.74 21.87
N GLN A 17 21.94 17.08 21.98
CA GLN A 17 21.25 18.38 21.87
C GLN A 17 21.98 19.62 21.32
N GLY A 18 21.43 20.14 20.22
CA GLY A 18 21.36 21.57 19.91
C GLY A 18 19.91 21.94 19.65
N THR A 19 19.35 22.81 20.49
CA THR A 19 17.98 23.35 20.43
C THR A 19 17.77 24.16 19.15
N LEU A 20 16.64 23.95 18.46
CA LEU A 20 15.68 24.96 17.96
C LEU A 20 14.88 24.45 16.72
N SER A 21 13.56 24.67 16.80
CA SER A 21 12.57 24.65 15.72
C SER A 21 12.23 23.30 15.08
N MET A 22 11.14 22.71 15.58
CA MET A 22 10.45 21.53 15.04
C MET A 22 9.82 21.89 13.67
N ARG A 23 10.59 21.71 12.60
CA ARG A 23 10.08 21.55 11.24
C ARG A 23 10.50 20.16 10.78
N SER A 24 9.54 19.24 10.67
CA SER A 24 9.79 17.91 10.12
C SER A 24 10.01 18.01 8.62
N THR A 25 11.17 18.50 8.21
CA THR A 25 11.73 18.28 6.88
C THR A 25 12.66 17.08 6.98
N TRP A 26 12.16 15.89 6.65
CA TRP A 26 13.03 14.75 6.38
C TRP A 26 12.70 14.18 5.00
N GLY A 27 13.56 14.58 4.06
CA GLY A 27 13.71 13.96 2.77
C GLY A 27 14.41 12.61 2.92
N GLY A 28 13.68 11.55 2.60
CA GLY A 28 14.22 10.33 2.04
C GLY A 28 13.79 10.29 0.58
N GLY A 29 14.68 10.69 -0.32
CA GLY A 29 14.44 10.65 -1.76
C GLY A 29 14.37 9.20 -2.24
N SER A 30 13.15 8.70 -2.37
CA SER A 30 12.79 7.83 -3.48
C SER A 30 11.65 8.56 -4.17
N ALA A 31 11.84 8.92 -5.44
CA ALA A 31 10.78 9.47 -6.27
C ALA A 31 9.69 8.41 -6.46
N SER A 32 8.86 8.23 -5.44
CA SER A 32 7.53 7.67 -5.59
C SER A 32 6.77 8.77 -6.30
N ALA A 33 6.33 8.52 -7.54
CA ALA A 33 5.40 9.39 -8.22
C ALA A 33 4.18 9.54 -7.31
N THR A 34 4.12 10.65 -6.58
CA THR A 34 2.91 11.09 -5.90
C THR A 34 2.02 11.60 -7.01
N ALA A 35 1.09 10.77 -7.46
CA ALA A 35 -0.02 11.25 -8.26
C ALA A 35 -0.77 12.26 -7.38
N GLU A 36 -0.62 13.55 -7.67
CA GLU A 36 -1.29 14.61 -6.93
C GLU A 36 -2.81 14.42 -7.06
N GLY A 37 -3.46 14.24 -5.91
CA GLY A 37 -4.88 13.97 -5.78
C GLY A 37 -5.72 15.16 -6.21
N GLY A 38 -6.12 15.13 -7.48
CA GLY A 38 -7.13 15.99 -8.08
C GLY A 38 -7.82 15.24 -9.23
N GLY A 39 -8.10 13.95 -9.03
CA GLY A 39 -8.54 13.06 -10.10
C GLY A 39 -10.03 13.17 -10.39
N SER A 40 -10.37 13.55 -11.62
CA SER A 40 -11.68 13.32 -12.21
C SER A 40 -11.98 11.81 -12.24
N ARG A 41 -13.25 11.42 -12.32
CA ARG A 41 -13.75 10.01 -12.36
C ARG A 41 -12.95 9.06 -13.28
N SER A 42 -12.36 9.62 -14.33
CA SER A 42 -11.56 8.91 -15.32
C SER A 42 -10.18 8.52 -14.81
N ASP A 43 -9.61 9.29 -13.88
CA ASP A 43 -8.21 9.20 -13.46
C ASP A 43 -7.98 8.04 -12.48
N VAL A 44 -8.95 7.76 -11.61
CA VAL A 44 -8.92 6.62 -10.67
C VAL A 44 -8.86 5.30 -11.45
N ILE A 45 -9.71 5.15 -12.46
CA ILE A 45 -9.77 3.93 -13.27
C ILE A 45 -8.58 3.82 -14.22
N ALA A 46 -8.12 4.93 -14.80
CA ALA A 46 -6.90 4.95 -15.60
C ALA A 46 -5.69 4.47 -14.78
N SER A 47 -5.59 4.90 -13.52
CA SER A 47 -4.53 4.46 -12.61
C SER A 47 -4.50 2.93 -12.40
N VAL A 48 -5.64 2.25 -12.44
CA VAL A 48 -5.72 0.79 -12.36
C VAL A 48 -5.24 0.11 -13.63
N ALA A 49 -5.52 0.70 -14.80
CA ALA A 49 -5.13 0.14 -16.10
C ALA A 49 -3.64 0.37 -16.41
N GLU A 50 -3.08 1.49 -15.95
CA GLU A 50 -1.68 1.88 -16.20
C GLU A 50 -0.68 1.10 -15.35
N ASN A 51 -1.11 0.57 -14.19
CA ASN A 51 -0.23 -0.06 -13.22
C ASN A 51 -0.49 -1.57 -13.11
N ALA A 52 0.58 -2.37 -13.19
CA ALA A 52 0.50 -3.82 -12.98
C ALA A 52 0.03 -4.18 -11.55
N ALA A 53 0.36 -3.35 -10.56
CA ALA A 53 -0.19 -3.41 -9.21
C ALA A 53 -0.36 -2.00 -8.64
N ILE A 54 -1.51 -1.72 -8.04
CA ILE A 54 -1.81 -0.44 -7.39
C ILE A 54 -2.55 -0.65 -6.07
N VAL A 55 -2.22 0.17 -5.08
CA VAL A 55 -2.84 0.19 -3.75
C VAL A 55 -3.56 1.51 -3.57
N PHE A 56 -4.88 1.46 -3.42
CA PHE A 56 -5.68 2.58 -2.96
C PHE A 56 -5.67 2.60 -1.43
N ALA A 57 -5.40 3.77 -0.86
CA ALA A 57 -5.25 3.92 0.58
C ALA A 57 -5.72 5.28 1.04
N ARG A 58 -6.34 5.34 2.22
CA ARG A 58 -6.53 6.62 2.89
C ARG A 58 -5.16 7.19 3.24
N ARG A 59 -4.99 8.49 3.03
CA ARG A 59 -3.77 9.19 3.45
C ARG A 59 -3.50 8.95 4.95
N GLY A 60 -2.27 8.59 5.28
CA GLY A 60 -1.86 8.29 6.66
C GLY A 60 -2.33 6.94 7.23
N CYS A 61 -3.00 6.08 6.45
CA CYS A 61 -3.39 4.75 6.92
C CYS A 61 -2.17 3.87 7.22
N CYS A 62 -2.05 3.32 8.42
CA CYS A 62 -0.92 2.43 8.78
C CYS A 62 -0.99 1.08 8.04
N MET A 63 -2.18 0.60 7.70
CA MET A 63 -2.37 -0.68 7.02
C MET A 63 -1.91 -0.64 5.56
N SER A 64 -2.10 0.47 4.86
CA SER A 64 -1.59 0.61 3.49
C SER A 64 -0.06 0.57 3.43
N HIS A 65 0.61 1.13 4.44
CA HIS A 65 2.06 1.03 4.56
C HIS A 65 2.53 -0.42 4.72
N VAL A 66 1.75 -1.26 5.41
CA VAL A 66 2.04 -2.70 5.53
C VAL A 66 1.96 -3.37 4.17
N VAL A 67 0.87 -3.15 3.43
CA VAL A 67 0.69 -3.70 2.08
C VAL A 67 1.81 -3.24 1.14
N LYS A 68 2.10 -1.94 1.11
CA LYS A 68 3.16 -1.36 0.27
C LYS A 68 4.51 -2.02 0.56
N ARG A 69 4.89 -2.13 1.84
CA ARG A 69 6.16 -2.73 2.25
C ARG A 69 6.22 -4.22 1.96
N LEU A 70 5.12 -4.95 2.14
CA LEU A 70 5.05 -6.37 1.81
C LEU A 70 5.29 -6.60 0.33
N LEU A 71 4.59 -5.87 -0.55
CA LEU A 71 4.75 -6.00 -2.00
C LEU A 71 6.16 -5.61 -2.47
N LEU A 72 6.72 -4.51 -1.93
CA LEU A 72 8.11 -4.12 -2.17
C LEU A 72 9.11 -5.20 -1.69
N GLY A 73 8.86 -5.80 -0.52
CA GLY A 73 9.69 -6.86 0.03
C GLY A 73 9.67 -8.16 -0.81
N LEU A 74 8.60 -8.39 -1.57
CA LEU A 74 8.50 -9.49 -2.55
C LEU A 74 9.17 -9.16 -3.90
N GLY A 75 9.66 -7.93 -4.08
CA GLY A 75 10.28 -7.46 -5.32
C GLY A 75 9.31 -6.86 -6.34
N ALA A 76 8.03 -6.68 -5.99
CA ALA A 76 7.09 -5.96 -6.84
C ALA A 76 7.18 -4.46 -6.60
N ASN A 77 6.80 -3.64 -7.58
CA ASN A 77 6.76 -2.18 -7.45
C ASN A 77 5.31 -1.66 -7.58
N PRO A 78 4.52 -1.65 -6.48
CA PRO A 78 3.15 -1.18 -6.54
C PRO A 78 3.08 0.36 -6.58
N ALA A 79 2.20 0.88 -7.43
CA ALA A 79 1.76 2.28 -7.31
C ALA A 79 0.88 2.44 -6.06
N VAL A 80 0.87 3.64 -5.49
CA VAL A 80 0.00 3.97 -4.34
C VAL A 80 -0.81 5.20 -4.70
N TYR A 81 -2.13 5.05 -4.64
CA TYR A 81 -3.08 6.14 -4.81
C TYR A 81 -3.60 6.53 -3.43
N GLU A 82 -3.18 7.72 -2.97
CA GLU A 82 -3.63 8.25 -1.69
C GLU A 82 -4.98 8.97 -1.89
N VAL A 83 -5.94 8.60 -1.06
CA VAL A 83 -7.30 9.13 -1.07
C VAL A 83 -7.47 9.99 0.17
N GLU A 84 -7.92 11.23 -0.02
CA GLU A 84 -8.32 12.11 1.08
C GLU A 84 -9.66 11.64 1.66
N GLU A 85 -9.89 11.89 2.93
CA GLU A 85 -11.07 11.38 3.67
C GLU A 85 -12.39 11.88 3.06
N GLU A 86 -12.42 13.11 2.55
CA GLU A 86 -13.60 13.70 1.91
C GLU A 86 -13.93 13.04 0.56
N GLN A 87 -12.94 12.45 -0.10
CA GLN A 87 -13.06 11.84 -1.43
C GLN A 87 -13.25 10.32 -1.37
N GLU A 88 -13.05 9.71 -0.20
CA GLU A 88 -13.07 8.25 -0.01
C GLU A 88 -14.34 7.59 -0.55
N SER A 89 -15.51 8.10 -0.17
CA SER A 89 -16.78 7.53 -0.61
C SER A 89 -17.00 7.60 -2.13
N GLY A 90 -16.49 8.65 -2.78
CA GLY A 90 -16.55 8.81 -4.23
C GLY A 90 -15.65 7.81 -4.94
N VAL A 91 -14.39 7.73 -4.52
CA VAL A 91 -13.39 6.80 -5.08
C VAL A 91 -13.83 5.35 -4.88
N LEU A 92 -14.31 4.97 -3.69
CA LEU A 92 -14.79 3.61 -3.42
C LEU A 92 -15.94 3.23 -4.35
N LYS A 93 -16.93 4.11 -4.52
CA LYS A 93 -18.07 3.88 -5.42
C LYS A 93 -17.64 3.71 -6.88
N GLU A 94 -16.60 4.42 -7.30
CA GLU A 94 -16.04 4.28 -8.65
C GLU A 94 -15.31 2.95 -8.83
N LEU A 95 -14.50 2.55 -7.84
CA LEU A 95 -13.81 1.27 -7.83
C LEU A 95 -14.80 0.09 -7.81
N GLU A 96 -15.88 0.20 -7.04
CA GLU A 96 -16.95 -0.80 -6.98
C GLU A 96 -17.66 -0.94 -8.33
N ALA A 97 -18.00 0.18 -8.96
CA ALA A 97 -18.59 0.17 -10.30
C ALA A 97 -17.65 -0.45 -11.35
N PHE A 98 -16.35 -0.19 -11.24
CA PHE A 98 -15.34 -0.77 -12.14
C PHE A 98 -15.10 -2.25 -11.91
N ALA A 99 -15.08 -2.70 -10.65
CA ALA A 99 -14.84 -4.10 -10.29
C ALA A 99 -15.93 -5.05 -10.81
N LYS A 100 -17.07 -4.52 -11.33
CA LYS A 100 -18.21 -5.27 -11.89
C LYS A 100 -18.74 -6.37 -10.95
N SER A 101 -18.48 -6.23 -9.64
CA SER A 101 -18.88 -7.19 -8.63
C SER A 101 -20.03 -6.61 -7.82
N PRO A 102 -21.27 -7.09 -8.02
CA PRO A 102 -22.46 -6.44 -7.47
C PRO A 102 -22.59 -6.48 -5.93
N ASN A 103 -21.63 -7.07 -5.20
CA ASN A 103 -21.65 -7.23 -3.75
C ASN A 103 -20.26 -7.04 -3.09
N ALA A 104 -19.26 -6.51 -3.80
CA ALA A 104 -17.95 -6.27 -3.19
C ALA A 104 -17.97 -4.91 -2.48
N GLU A 105 -18.19 -4.91 -1.17
CA GLU A 105 -17.89 -3.74 -0.34
C GLU A 105 -16.37 -3.54 -0.33
N ILE A 106 -15.89 -2.51 -1.04
CA ILE A 106 -14.47 -2.22 -1.10
C ILE A 106 -14.11 -1.36 0.11
N GLN A 107 -13.16 -1.83 0.91
CA GLN A 107 -12.61 -1.08 2.04
C GLN A 107 -11.13 -0.79 1.81
N LEU A 108 -10.68 0.39 2.25
CA LEU A 108 -9.28 0.78 2.16
C LEU A 108 -8.46 0.10 3.30
N PRO A 109 -7.26 -0.42 3.02
CA PRO A 109 -6.57 -0.39 1.73
C PRO A 109 -7.13 -1.41 0.74
N ALA A 110 -7.37 -0.97 -0.50
CA ALA A 110 -7.82 -1.82 -1.60
C ALA A 110 -6.70 -2.02 -2.62
N VAL A 111 -6.45 -3.27 -3.01
CA VAL A 111 -5.35 -3.64 -3.90
C VAL A 111 -5.90 -4.15 -5.22
N PHE A 112 -5.35 -3.63 -6.30
CA PHE A 112 -5.60 -4.11 -7.65
C PHE A 112 -4.32 -4.69 -8.23
N ILE A 113 -4.45 -5.83 -8.91
CA ILE A 113 -3.34 -6.54 -9.55
C ILE A 113 -3.80 -6.92 -10.96
N GLY A 114 -2.99 -6.60 -11.97
CA GLY A 114 -3.28 -6.88 -13.38
C GLY A 114 -4.59 -6.23 -13.86
N GLY A 115 -4.93 -5.05 -13.33
CA GLY A 115 -6.17 -4.35 -13.66
C GLY A 115 -7.45 -4.92 -13.02
N THR A 116 -7.33 -5.89 -12.11
CA THR A 116 -8.48 -6.52 -11.43
C THR A 116 -8.44 -6.27 -9.93
N LEU A 117 -9.63 -6.20 -9.29
CA LEU A 117 -9.73 -6.08 -7.83
C LEU A 117 -9.18 -7.36 -7.18
N PHE A 118 -8.02 -7.24 -6.55
CA PHE A 118 -7.45 -8.34 -5.80
C PHE A 118 -8.10 -8.45 -4.42
N GLY A 119 -8.31 -7.33 -3.73
CA GLY A 119 -9.02 -7.28 -2.45
C GLY A 119 -8.35 -6.37 -1.42
N GLY A 120 -8.75 -6.52 -0.16
CA GLY A 120 -8.19 -5.75 0.95
C GLY A 120 -6.93 -6.38 1.58
N LEU A 121 -6.50 -5.80 2.71
CA LEU A 121 -5.36 -6.29 3.49
C LEU A 121 -5.46 -7.79 3.81
N ASP A 122 -6.60 -8.26 4.30
CA ASP A 122 -6.76 -9.65 4.76
C ASP A 122 -6.47 -10.66 3.66
N ARG A 123 -6.93 -10.39 2.43
CA ARG A 123 -6.68 -11.25 1.28
C ARG A 123 -5.21 -11.21 0.84
N VAL A 124 -4.57 -10.04 0.90
CA VAL A 124 -3.12 -9.91 0.65
C VAL A 124 -2.32 -10.72 1.68
N MET A 125 -2.68 -10.61 2.96
CA MET A 125 -1.99 -11.34 4.02
C MET A 125 -2.21 -12.84 3.88
N ALA A 126 -3.43 -13.30 3.64
CA ALA A 126 -3.73 -14.71 3.47
C ALA A 126 -2.96 -15.34 2.30
N THR A 127 -2.91 -14.67 1.15
CA THR A 127 -2.18 -15.16 -0.04
C THR A 127 -0.67 -15.06 0.11
N HIS A 128 -0.17 -14.09 0.88
CA HIS A 128 1.24 -14.04 1.24
C HIS A 128 1.63 -15.22 2.14
N ILE A 129 0.83 -15.51 3.17
CA ILE A 129 1.06 -16.64 4.09
C ILE A 129 0.98 -17.98 3.37
N SER A 130 0.04 -18.13 2.42
CA SER A 130 -0.09 -19.36 1.64
C SER A 130 0.98 -19.53 0.56
N GLY A 131 1.78 -18.49 0.27
CA GLY A 131 2.80 -18.50 -0.79
C GLY A 131 2.27 -18.24 -2.21
N GLU A 132 0.96 -18.01 -2.36
CA GLU A 132 0.31 -17.83 -3.68
C GLU A 132 0.47 -16.42 -4.25
N LEU A 133 0.81 -15.43 -3.41
CA LEU A 133 0.90 -14.04 -3.84
C LEU A 133 1.99 -13.80 -4.89
N VAL A 134 3.14 -14.49 -4.78
CA VAL A 134 4.26 -14.34 -5.73
C VAL A 134 3.87 -14.83 -7.13
N PRO A 135 3.33 -16.06 -7.32
CA PRO A 135 2.79 -16.50 -8.60
C PRO A 135 1.80 -15.51 -9.23
N ILE A 136 0.88 -14.96 -8.44
CA ILE A 136 -0.13 -13.99 -8.91
C ILE A 136 0.53 -12.71 -9.42
N LEU A 137 1.51 -12.17 -8.68
CA LEU A 137 2.25 -10.98 -9.08
C LEU A 137 3.06 -11.20 -10.37
N LYS A 138 3.65 -12.39 -10.54
CA LYS A 138 4.36 -12.76 -11.79
C LYS A 138 3.41 -12.83 -12.97
N GLN A 139 2.26 -13.48 -12.81
CA GLN A 139 1.26 -13.60 -13.88
C GLN A 139 0.74 -12.23 -14.32
N ALA A 140 0.61 -11.29 -13.39
CA ALA A 140 0.18 -9.93 -13.66
C ALA A 140 1.29 -9.01 -14.21
N GLY A 141 2.53 -9.50 -14.35
CA GLY A 141 3.68 -8.67 -14.77
C GLY A 141 4.12 -7.64 -13.74
N ALA A 142 3.66 -7.76 -12.49
CA ALA A 142 4.05 -6.88 -11.38
C ALA A 142 5.41 -7.27 -10.78
N LEU A 143 5.92 -8.46 -11.12
CA LEU A 143 7.19 -9.01 -10.64
C LEU A 143 7.97 -9.64 -11.81
N TRP A 144 9.24 -9.27 -11.96
CA TRP A 144 10.09 -9.59 -13.13
C TRP A 144 11.12 -10.72 -12.92
N LEU A 145 10.99 -11.51 -11.85
CA LEU A 145 11.91 -12.63 -11.53
C LEU A 145 11.41 -13.98 -12.07
#